data_AF-A0A7W1FNQ3-F1
#
_entry.id   AF-A0A7W1FNQ3-F1
#
_cell.length_a   1.000
_cell.length_b   1.000
_cell.length_c   1.000
_cell.angle_alpha   90.00
_cell.angle_beta   90.00
_cell.angle_gamma   90.00
#
_symmetry.space_group_name_H-M   'P 1'
#
loop_
_entity.id
_entity.type
_entity.pdbx_description
1 polymer ?
#
loop_
_entity_poly.entity_id
_entity_poly.type
_entity_poly.pdbx_seq_one_letter_code
_entity_poly.pdbx_strand_id
1 'polypeptide(L)'
;MRPDLITSRRVFATVLTQAVERAKALQALDPTWSLSAEILRQLDLVGSVIRSRRIPTAQEKSSIDLGPLAVRNLDDSDDEFSTLLKEIYFHFKHYEELPP
;
A
#
# COMPACT_ATOMS: atom_id res chain seq x y z
N MET A 1 12.48 8.23 -6.64
CA MET A 1 11.98 7.65 -7.91
C MET A 1 10.50 8.00 -8.01
N ARG A 2 9.87 8.11 -9.19
CA ARG A 2 8.39 8.16 -9.21
C ARG A 2 7.89 6.73 -9.13
N PRO A 3 6.88 6.41 -8.30
CA PRO A 3 6.31 5.07 -8.30
C PRO A 3 5.74 4.77 -9.69
N ASP A 4 5.97 3.55 -10.17
CA ASP A 4 5.36 3.06 -11.40
C ASP A 4 3.84 3.14 -11.25
N LEU A 5 3.16 3.78 -12.20
CA LEU A 5 1.69 3.83 -12.21
C LEU A 5 1.14 2.40 -12.26
N ILE A 6 0.27 2.05 -11.31
CA ILE A 6 -0.33 0.71 -11.24
C ILE A 6 -1.32 0.55 -12.39
N THR A 7 -0.86 -0.04 -13.48
CA THR A 7 -1.64 -0.25 -14.72
C THR A 7 -2.12 -1.68 -14.91
N SER A 8 -1.67 -2.60 -14.06
CA SER A 8 -2.02 -4.03 -14.09
C SER A 8 -1.83 -4.67 -12.72
N ARG A 9 -2.42 -5.84 -12.50
CA ARG A 9 -2.23 -6.61 -11.25
C ARG A 9 -0.77 -7.05 -11.05
N ARG A 10 -0.03 -7.27 -12.14
CA ARG A 10 1.42 -7.52 -12.08
C ARG A 10 2.20 -6.32 -11.55
N VAL A 11 1.94 -5.12 -12.09
CA VAL A 11 2.60 -3.89 -11.61
C VAL A 11 2.18 -3.58 -10.18
N PHE A 12 0.92 -3.84 -9.82
CA PHE A 12 0.46 -3.74 -8.44
C PHE A 12 1.37 -4.54 -7.51
N ALA A 13 1.59 -5.83 -7.79
CA ALA A 13 2.43 -6.68 -6.94
C ALA A 13 3.84 -6.11 -6.76
N THR A 14 4.44 -5.55 -7.82
CA THR A 14 5.74 -4.88 -7.76
C THR A 14 5.71 -3.64 -6.85
N VAL A 15 4.73 -2.75 -7.03
CA VAL A 15 4.57 -1.53 -6.23
C VAL A 15 4.30 -1.88 -4.75
N LEU A 16 3.49 -2.91 -4.49
CA LEU A 16 3.26 -3.42 -3.14
C LEU A 16 4.56 -3.89 -2.48
N THR A 17 5.40 -4.64 -3.19
CA THR A 17 6.70 -5.06 -2.66
C THR A 17 7.58 -3.86 -2.31
N GLN A 18 7.63 -2.83 -3.16
CA GLN A 18 8.39 -1.61 -2.86
C GLN A 18 7.88 -0.91 -1.60
N ALA A 19 6.56 -0.77 -1.44
CA ALA A 19 5.96 -0.16 -0.25
C ALA A 19 6.22 -0.97 1.03
N VAL A 20 6.16 -2.30 0.96
CA VAL A 20 6.48 -3.18 2.10
C VAL A 20 7.94 -3.01 2.53
N GLU A 21 8.88 -3.03 1.58
CA GLU A 21 10.30 -2.87 1.90
C GLU A 21 10.60 -1.47 2.46
N ARG A 22 9.96 -0.42 1.93
CA ARG A 22 10.07 0.94 2.49
C ARG A 22 9.52 1.02 3.91
N ALA A 23 8.35 0.44 4.16
CA ALA A 23 7.73 0.43 5.48
C ALA A 23 8.58 -0.34 6.51
N LYS A 24 9.17 -1.49 6.13
CA LYS A 24 10.11 -2.24 6.97
C LYS A 24 11.38 -1.44 7.27
N ALA A 25 11.94 -0.76 6.27
CA ALA A 25 13.13 0.06 6.46
C ALA A 25 12.85 1.19 7.47
N LEU A 26 11.70 1.85 7.37
CA LEU A 26 11.28 2.89 8.33
C LEU A 26 11.05 2.30 9.72
N GLN A 27 10.41 1.13 9.84
CA GLN A 27 10.23 0.45 11.12
C GLN A 27 11.56 0.03 11.76
N ALA A 28 12.55 -0.36 10.96
CA ALA A 28 13.88 -0.70 11.46
C ALA A 28 14.65 0.53 11.96
N LEU A 29 14.43 1.69 11.34
CA LEU A 29 15.03 2.97 11.75
C LEU A 29 14.37 3.52 13.02
N ASP A 30 13.04 3.42 13.13
CA ASP A 30 12.28 3.79 14.32
C ASP A 30 11.21 2.73 14.65
N PRO A 31 11.56 1.73 15.49
CA PRO A 31 10.62 0.69 15.91
C PRO A 31 9.47 1.20 16.78
N THR A 32 9.59 2.39 17.36
CA THR A 32 8.55 2.98 18.22
C THR A 32 7.49 3.72 17.41
N TRP A 33 7.76 3.95 16.12
CA TRP A 33 6.82 4.58 15.22
C TRP A 33 5.69 3.63 14.85
N SER A 34 4.65 3.65 15.68
CA SER A 34 3.42 2.83 15.55
C SER A 34 2.78 2.89 14.17
N LEU A 35 2.95 4.00 13.44
CA LEU A 35 2.43 4.15 12.08
C LEU A 35 3.04 3.14 11.11
N SER A 36 4.35 2.85 11.19
CA SER A 36 4.98 1.85 10.32
C SER A 36 4.40 0.45 10.52
N ALA A 37 4.12 0.08 11.78
CA ALA A 37 3.52 -1.22 12.10
C ALA A 37 2.10 -1.31 11.53
N GLU A 38 1.32 -0.24 11.62
CA GLU A 38 -0.04 -0.20 11.07
C GLU A 38 -0.05 -0.23 9.54
N ILE A 39 0.84 0.53 8.88
CA ILE A 39 1.02 0.47 7.42
C ILE A 39 1.40 -0.96 6.99
N LEU A 40 2.36 -1.60 7.67
CA LEU A 40 2.77 -2.97 7.37
C LEU A 40 1.62 -3.97 7.52
N ARG A 41 0.80 -3.83 8.56
CA ARG A 41 -0.38 -4.67 8.79
C ARG A 41 -1.38 -4.58 7.63
N GLN A 42 -1.63 -3.37 7.13
CA GLN A 42 -2.53 -3.15 6.00
C GLN A 42 -1.94 -3.63 4.68
N LEU A 43 -0.65 -3.40 4.44
CA LEU A 43 0.06 -3.91 3.26
C LEU A 43 0.09 -5.44 3.23
N ASP A 44 0.18 -6.12 4.37
CA ASP A 44 0.08 -7.58 4.43
C ASP A 44 -1.31 -8.09 4.06
N LEU A 45 -2.37 -7.42 4.51
CA LEU A 45 -3.75 -7.73 4.07
C LEU A 45 -3.88 -7.59 2.55
N VAL A 46 -3.41 -6.48 1.98
CA VAL A 46 -3.41 -6.24 0.53
C VAL A 46 -2.61 -7.35 -0.19
N GLY A 47 -1.42 -7.67 0.31
CA GLY A 47 -0.57 -8.72 -0.26
C GLY A 47 -1.19 -10.11 -0.20
N SER A 48 -1.89 -10.43 0.88
CA SER A 48 -2.63 -11.69 1.02
C SER A 48 -3.69 -11.83 -0.09
N VAL A 49 -4.51 -10.79 -0.30
CA VAL A 49 -5.54 -10.77 -1.35
C VAL A 49 -4.92 -10.95 -2.75
N ILE A 50 -3.87 -10.19 -3.06
CA ILE A 50 -3.22 -10.21 -4.37
C ILE A 50 -2.58 -11.57 -4.65
N ARG A 51 -1.90 -12.16 -3.66
CA ARG A 51 -1.30 -13.51 -3.78
C ARG A 51 -2.37 -14.58 -4.05
N SER A 52 -3.56 -14.45 -3.45
CA SER A 52 -4.70 -15.33 -3.72
C SER A 52 -5.34 -15.12 -5.10
N ARG A 53 -4.89 -14.15 -5.90
CA ARG A 53 -5.41 -13.82 -7.24
C ARG A 53 -6.92 -13.57 -7.29
N ARG A 54 -7.51 -13.16 -6.18
CA ARG A 54 -8.95 -12.88 -6.04
C ARG A 54 -9.21 -11.39 -6.00
N ILE A 55 -10.47 -11.02 -6.23
CA ILE A 55 -10.94 -9.65 -6.02
C ILE A 55 -11.13 -9.44 -4.50
N PRO A 56 -10.66 -8.32 -3.93
CA PRO A 56 -10.94 -7.98 -2.54
C PRO A 56 -12.44 -7.78 -2.31
N THR A 57 -12.92 -8.31 -1.19
CA THR A 57 -14.30 -8.10 -0.73
C THR A 57 -14.52 -6.64 -0.31
N ALA A 58 -15.78 -6.22 -0.24
CA ALA A 58 -16.13 -4.88 0.26
C ALA A 58 -15.60 -4.63 1.68
N GLN A 59 -15.65 -5.65 2.54
CA GLN A 59 -15.10 -5.58 3.90
C GLN A 59 -13.60 -5.34 3.87
N GLU A 60 -12.83 -6.12 3.12
CA GLU A 60 -11.37 -5.95 3.02
C GLU A 60 -10.98 -4.60 2.43
N LYS A 61 -11.70 -4.15 1.39
CA LYS A 61 -11.56 -2.80 0.88
C LYS A 61 -11.76 -1.78 2.00
N SER A 62 -12.81 -1.90 2.80
CA SER A 62 -13.10 -0.96 3.90
C SER A 62 -12.13 -1.03 5.09
N SER A 63 -11.45 -2.17 5.29
CA SER A 63 -10.52 -2.42 6.40
C SER A 63 -9.15 -1.76 6.24
N ILE A 64 -8.89 -1.12 5.10
CA ILE A 64 -7.66 -0.36 4.85
C ILE A 64 -7.96 1.15 4.73
N ASP A 65 -7.04 1.96 5.23
CA ASP A 65 -7.04 3.42 5.17
C ASP A 65 -5.64 3.99 4.83
N LEU A 66 -4.81 3.21 4.11
CA LEU A 66 -3.50 3.62 3.61
C LEU A 66 -3.48 5.02 2.96
N GLY A 67 -4.48 5.37 2.14
CA GLY A 67 -4.57 6.69 1.51
C GLY A 67 -4.71 7.83 2.53
N PRO A 68 -5.74 7.81 3.40
CA PRO A 68 -5.85 8.75 4.52
C PRO A 68 -4.63 8.78 5.46
N LEU A 69 -4.01 7.63 5.77
CA LEU A 69 -2.80 7.57 6.59
C LEU A 69 -1.61 8.28 5.91
N ALA A 70 -1.46 8.09 4.60
CA ALA A 70 -0.41 8.73 3.82
C ALA A 70 -0.54 10.26 3.84
N VAL A 71 -1.73 10.79 3.54
CA VAL A 71 -1.99 12.24 3.55
C VAL A 71 -1.66 12.86 4.90
N ARG A 72 -2.11 12.23 6.00
CA ARG A 72 -2.02 12.83 7.34
C ARG A 72 -0.61 12.82 7.93
N ASN A 73 0.25 11.92 7.49
CA ASN A 73 1.53 11.66 8.18
C ASN A 73 2.75 11.76 7.28
N LEU A 74 2.59 11.61 5.96
CA LEU A 74 3.71 11.42 5.03
C LEU A 74 3.79 12.48 3.93
N ASP A 75 2.72 13.22 3.62
CA ASP A 75 2.74 14.22 2.53
C ASP A 75 3.87 15.25 2.67
N ASP A 76 4.11 15.74 3.89
CA ASP A 76 5.13 16.76 4.14
C ASP A 76 6.52 16.17 4.46
N SER A 77 6.60 14.88 4.82
CA SER A 77 7.82 14.26 5.37
C SER A 77 8.46 13.20 4.46
N ASP A 78 7.66 12.51 3.65
CA ASP A 78 8.07 11.47 2.71
C ASP A 78 7.03 11.37 1.56
N ASP A 79 7.04 12.34 0.65
CA ASP A 79 6.12 12.43 -0.49
C ASP A 79 6.17 11.19 -1.40
N GLU A 80 7.36 10.60 -1.58
CA GLU A 80 7.52 9.39 -2.39
C GLU A 80 6.79 8.20 -1.75
N PHE A 81 6.97 7.99 -0.44
CA PHE A 81 6.25 6.93 0.27
C PHE A 81 4.76 7.22 0.39
N SER A 82 4.38 8.49 0.59
CA SER A 82 2.98 8.89 0.59
C SER A 82 2.28 8.55 -0.73
N THR A 83 2.91 8.91 -1.86
CA THR A 83 2.40 8.61 -3.20
C THR A 83 2.25 7.10 -3.40
N LEU A 84 3.24 6.30 -3.01
CA LEU A 84 3.16 4.82 -3.07
C LEU A 84 1.93 4.28 -2.34
N LEU A 85 1.68 4.73 -1.11
CA LEU A 85 0.55 4.26 -0.31
C LEU A 85 -0.80 4.72 -0.88
N LYS A 86 -0.87 5.93 -1.43
CA LYS A 86 -2.07 6.45 -2.11
C LYS A 86 -2.41 5.64 -3.36
N GLU A 87 -1.41 5.32 -4.18
CA GLU A 87 -1.58 4.49 -5.38
C GLU A 87 -2.08 3.09 -5.00
N ILE A 88 -1.43 2.42 -4.04
CA ILE A 88 -1.87 1.12 -3.55
C ILE A 88 -3.31 1.18 -3.03
N TYR A 89 -3.63 2.20 -2.23
CA TYR A 89 -4.97 2.39 -1.69
C TYR A 89 -6.00 2.53 -2.81
N PHE A 90 -5.79 3.47 -3.72
CA PHE A 90 -6.72 3.74 -4.83
C PHE A 90 -6.95 2.48 -5.66
N HIS A 91 -5.88 1.81 -6.06
CA HIS A 91 -5.97 0.63 -6.91
C HIS A 91 -6.51 -0.59 -6.18
N PHE A 92 -6.31 -0.72 -4.86
CA PHE A 92 -6.93 -1.81 -4.10
C PHE A 92 -8.44 -1.65 -4.03
N LYS A 93 -8.93 -0.40 -3.93
CA LYS A 93 -10.36 -0.08 -3.95
C LYS A 93 -11.01 -0.37 -5.32
N HIS A 94 -10.22 -0.34 -6.40
CA HIS A 94 -10.67 -0.57 -7.79
C HIS A 94 -9.99 -1.80 -8.42
N TYR A 95 -9.58 -2.78 -7.62
CA TYR A 95 -8.74 -3.89 -8.07
C TYR A 95 -9.36 -4.74 -9.19
N GLU A 96 -10.69 -4.82 -9.22
CA GLU A 96 -11.49 -5.47 -10.26
C GLU A 96 -11.29 -4.85 -11.65
N GLU A 97 -10.96 -3.56 -11.72
CA GLU A 97 -10.76 -2.81 -12.96
C GLU A 97 -9.36 -3.03 -13.54
N LEU A 98 -8.44 -3.57 -12.75
CA LEU A 98 -7.07 -3.80 -13.21
C LEU A 98 -6.97 -5.01 -14.12
N PRO A 99 -6.35 -4.85 -15.31
CA PRO A 99 -5.96 -5.95 -16.17
C PRO A 99 -5.10 -6.97 -15.41
N PRO A 100 -5.26 -8.27 -15.68
CA PRO A 100 -4.45 -9.32 -15.06
C PRO A 100 -2.93 -9.13 -15.27
#